data_AF-A0AAU2SMM2-F1
#
_entry.id   AF-A0AAU2SMM2-F1
#
_cell.length_a   1.000
_cell.length_b   1.000
_cell.length_c   1.000
_cell.angle_alpha   90.00
_cell.angle_beta   90.00
_cell.angle_gamma   90.00
#
_symmetry.space_group_name_H-M   'P 1'
#
loop_
_entity.id
_entity.type
_entity.pdbx_description
1 polymer ?
#
loop_
_entity_poly.entity_id
_entity_poly.type
_entity_poly.pdbx_seq_one_letter_code
_entity_poly.pdbx_strand_id
1 'polypeptide(L)'
;MTKRTRSSVRPTKPLLKASMRIGPLDASAVVGELRQMHEDAEDPDVERMPADDELLGALLYAEKHIQALRRQSPEVQRAAALKRVQLWEYLREQTEIHQARAVDDARSAGAQWIQLAPAMAVAAPSAAYNKAKRLKAVELTDETPRASHVRRTPEAVLKAERRLALEQAAERRAQEAAQRRHELLVPVATRLLEQREALLRDDDADYWLEEIEVVLPHCQTPLQMVSLNRYLDAALRALTKLQQATARSVALTEAARLALDAALELQHGQIESDEVGT
;
A
#
# COMPACT_ATOMS: atom_id res chain seq x y z
N MET A 1 -16.46 43.79 48.13
CA MET A 1 -15.34 42.85 48.31
C MET A 1 -15.68 41.52 47.66
N THR A 2 -14.74 41.03 46.84
CA THR A 2 -14.47 39.64 46.45
C THR A 2 -15.53 38.79 45.71
N LYS A 3 -15.24 38.66 44.40
CA LYS A 3 -15.68 37.63 43.44
C LYS A 3 -15.67 36.21 44.05
N ARG A 4 -16.69 35.41 43.72
CA ARG A 4 -16.56 33.94 43.63
C ARG A 4 -16.99 33.47 42.24
N THR A 5 -15.98 33.30 41.40
CA THR A 5 -15.99 32.56 40.15
C THR A 5 -16.51 31.14 40.41
N ARG A 6 -17.63 30.76 39.78
CA ARG A 6 -18.06 29.36 39.76
C ARG A 6 -17.19 28.59 38.78
N SER A 7 -16.37 27.73 39.38
CA SER A 7 -15.47 26.76 38.77
C SER A 7 -16.12 26.01 37.60
N SER A 8 -15.39 25.94 36.49
CA SER A 8 -15.69 25.12 35.33
C SER A 8 -15.80 23.65 35.75
N VAL A 9 -17.00 23.07 35.65
CA VAL A 9 -17.17 21.62 35.64
C VAL A 9 -16.44 21.09 34.41
N ARG A 10 -15.28 20.48 34.63
CA ARG A 10 -14.55 19.73 33.59
C ARG A 10 -15.45 18.56 33.14
N PRO A 11 -15.74 18.39 31.84
CA PRO A 11 -16.40 17.19 31.37
C PRO A 11 -15.36 16.06 31.34
N THR A 12 -15.16 15.38 32.48
CA THR A 12 -14.38 14.15 32.55
C THR A 12 -15.24 12.96 32.13
N LYS A 13 -15.20 12.66 30.82
CA LYS A 13 -14.94 11.33 30.23
C LYS A 13 -15.32 11.30 28.75
N PRO A 14 -14.45 10.71 27.91
CA PRO A 14 -14.97 9.73 26.97
C PRO A 14 -14.18 8.43 27.09
N LEU A 15 -14.81 7.40 27.66
CA LEU A 15 -14.44 6.01 27.41
C LEU A 15 -15.25 5.55 26.19
N LEU A 16 -14.85 5.97 24.99
CA LEU A 16 -15.31 5.32 23.76
C LEU A 16 -14.34 4.17 23.50
N LYS A 17 -14.65 3.00 24.08
CA LYS A 17 -14.05 1.73 23.67
C LYS A 17 -14.25 1.63 22.15
N ALA A 18 -13.18 1.39 21.39
CA ALA A 18 -13.30 1.22 19.95
C ALA A 18 -14.36 0.14 19.68
N SER A 19 -15.27 0.39 18.74
CA SER A 19 -16.25 -0.61 18.32
C SER A 19 -15.49 -1.86 17.88
N MET A 20 -15.78 -3.00 18.49
CA MET A 20 -15.26 -4.29 18.02
C MET A 20 -15.67 -4.45 16.56
N ARG A 21 -14.71 -4.80 15.71
CA ARG A 21 -14.94 -5.13 14.31
C ARG A 21 -14.82 -6.63 14.11
N ILE A 22 -15.51 -7.16 13.10
CA ILE A 22 -15.38 -8.56 12.67
C ILE A 22 -13.96 -8.85 12.15
N GLY A 23 -13.29 -7.86 11.57
CA GLY A 23 -11.95 -8.03 11.01
C GLY A 23 -11.98 -8.74 9.64
N PRO A 24 -10.84 -9.32 9.19
CA PRO A 24 -10.79 -10.01 7.90
C PRO A 24 -11.67 -11.25 7.95
N LEU A 25 -12.73 -11.26 7.14
CA LEU A 25 -13.66 -12.37 6.97
C LEU A 25 -13.62 -12.82 5.52
N ASP A 26 -13.43 -14.13 5.31
CA ASP A 26 -13.69 -14.74 4.01
C ASP A 26 -15.21 -14.91 3.84
N ALA A 27 -15.86 -13.85 3.37
CA ALA A 27 -17.31 -13.82 3.23
C ALA A 27 -17.82 -14.89 2.26
N SER A 28 -17.07 -15.15 1.18
CA SER A 28 -17.42 -16.18 0.19
C SER A 28 -17.39 -17.58 0.80
N ALA A 29 -16.37 -17.90 1.60
CA ALA A 29 -16.34 -19.18 2.32
C ALA A 29 -17.54 -19.34 3.27
N VAL A 30 -17.91 -18.29 4.01
CA VAL A 30 -19.06 -18.33 4.93
C VAL A 30 -20.39 -18.42 4.19
N VAL A 31 -20.51 -17.83 3.00
CA VAL A 31 -21.67 -18.00 2.11
C VAL A 31 -21.71 -19.44 1.57
N GLY A 32 -20.59 -20.00 1.14
CA GLY A 32 -20.50 -21.40 0.71
C GLY A 32 -20.90 -22.38 1.81
N GLU A 33 -20.49 -22.13 3.06
CA GLU A 33 -20.96 -22.91 4.22
C GLU A 33 -22.47 -22.79 4.45
N LEU A 34 -23.06 -21.61 4.24
CA LEU A 34 -24.51 -21.43 4.30
C LEU A 34 -25.22 -22.18 3.17
N ARG A 35 -24.68 -22.15 1.95
CA ARG A 35 -25.21 -22.94 0.82
C ARG A 35 -25.19 -24.43 1.15
N GLN A 36 -24.08 -24.95 1.64
CA GLN A 36 -23.97 -26.36 2.04
C GLN A 36 -25.05 -26.74 3.06
N MET A 37 -25.32 -25.88 4.06
CA MET A 37 -26.39 -26.14 5.03
C MET A 37 -27.79 -26.20 4.39
N HIS A 38 -28.04 -25.44 3.32
CA HIS A 38 -29.28 -25.50 2.56
C HIS A 38 -29.35 -26.73 1.63
N GLU A 39 -28.23 -27.12 1.02
CA GLU A 39 -28.12 -28.35 0.23
C GLU A 39 -28.35 -29.59 1.10
N ASP A 40 -27.70 -29.67 2.26
CA ASP A 40 -27.89 -30.74 3.25
C ASP A 40 -29.32 -30.77 3.80
N ALA A 41 -30.03 -29.65 3.72
CA ALA A 41 -31.44 -29.55 4.09
C ALA A 41 -32.42 -29.91 2.96
N GLU A 42 -31.90 -30.35 1.81
CA GLU A 42 -32.67 -30.63 0.60
C GLU A 42 -33.60 -29.46 0.25
N ASP A 43 -33.10 -28.22 0.38
CA ASP A 43 -33.83 -27.02 0.02
C ASP A 43 -34.15 -27.06 -1.50
N PRO A 44 -35.44 -27.13 -1.90
CA PRO A 44 -35.82 -27.31 -3.30
C PRO A 44 -35.42 -26.14 -4.21
N ASP A 45 -35.14 -24.97 -3.63
CA ASP A 45 -34.78 -23.77 -4.37
C ASP A 45 -33.26 -23.46 -4.30
N VAL A 46 -32.42 -24.33 -3.73
CA VAL A 46 -30.99 -24.04 -3.47
C VAL A 46 -30.18 -23.70 -4.73
N GLU A 47 -30.55 -24.28 -5.87
CA GLU A 47 -29.95 -23.97 -7.19
C GLU A 47 -30.17 -22.50 -7.61
N ARG A 48 -31.14 -21.81 -7.00
CA ARG A 48 -31.41 -20.38 -7.22
C ARG A 48 -30.67 -19.48 -6.24
N MET A 49 -29.93 -20.04 -5.29
CA MET A 49 -29.13 -19.27 -4.35
C MET A 49 -27.99 -18.57 -5.12
N PRO A 50 -27.89 -17.22 -5.03
CA PRO A 50 -26.84 -16.43 -5.69
C PRO A 50 -25.44 -16.93 -5.37
N ALA A 51 -24.48 -16.68 -6.26
CA ALA A 51 -23.11 -17.13 -6.12
C ALA A 51 -22.44 -16.66 -4.81
N ASP A 52 -21.36 -17.33 -4.41
CA ASP A 52 -20.73 -17.13 -3.11
C ASP A 52 -20.10 -15.73 -2.93
N ASP A 53 -19.78 -15.07 -4.04
CA ASP A 53 -19.33 -13.67 -4.09
C ASP A 53 -20.49 -12.65 -4.09
N GLU A 54 -21.72 -13.07 -4.35
CA GLU A 54 -22.93 -12.24 -4.32
C GLU A 54 -23.54 -12.17 -2.90
N LEU A 55 -22.77 -11.65 -1.95
CA LEU A 55 -23.09 -11.64 -0.51
C LEU A 55 -24.51 -11.17 -0.17
N LEU A 56 -24.94 -10.01 -0.69
CA LEU A 56 -26.27 -9.47 -0.39
C LEU A 56 -27.38 -10.40 -0.91
N GLY A 57 -27.21 -10.93 -2.12
CA GLY A 57 -28.18 -11.85 -2.72
C GLY A 57 -28.27 -13.15 -1.92
N ALA A 58 -27.14 -13.72 -1.55
CA ALA A 58 -27.07 -14.94 -0.74
C ALA A 58 -27.70 -14.76 0.66
N LEU A 59 -27.46 -13.61 1.31
CA LEU A 59 -28.09 -13.27 2.60
C LEU A 59 -29.62 -13.20 2.48
N LEU A 60 -30.13 -12.47 1.49
CA LEU A 60 -31.57 -12.35 1.25
C LEU A 60 -32.21 -13.70 0.90
N TYR A 61 -31.50 -14.55 0.14
CA TYR A 61 -31.92 -15.91 -0.12
C TYR A 61 -32.05 -16.71 1.18
N ALA A 62 -31.00 -16.75 2.01
CA ALA A 62 -30.96 -17.54 3.24
C ALA A 62 -32.01 -17.10 4.27
N GLU A 63 -32.36 -15.81 4.29
CA GLU A 63 -33.48 -15.30 5.10
C GLU A 63 -34.84 -15.78 4.58
N LYS A 64 -35.05 -15.69 3.27
CA LYS A 64 -36.31 -16.10 2.64
C LYS A 64 -36.56 -17.61 2.79
N HIS A 65 -35.52 -18.43 2.68
CA HIS A 65 -35.63 -19.90 2.69
C HIS A 65 -35.29 -20.53 4.04
N ILE A 66 -35.35 -19.76 5.14
CA ILE A 66 -35.09 -20.27 6.51
C ILE A 66 -35.94 -21.49 6.90
N GLN A 67 -37.10 -21.67 6.26
CA GLN A 67 -38.00 -22.80 6.49
C GLN A 67 -37.36 -24.14 6.12
N ALA A 68 -36.50 -24.18 5.10
CA ALA A 68 -35.80 -25.40 4.69
C ALA A 68 -34.93 -25.94 5.84
N LEU A 69 -34.26 -25.03 6.56
CA LEU A 69 -33.40 -25.38 7.69
C LEU A 69 -34.17 -25.81 8.95
N ARG A 70 -35.49 -25.58 9.06
CA ARG A 70 -36.27 -25.93 10.27
C ARG A 70 -36.36 -27.42 10.53
N ARG A 71 -36.16 -28.25 9.49
CA ARG A 71 -36.14 -29.72 9.60
C ARG A 71 -34.78 -30.25 10.05
N GLN A 72 -33.74 -29.42 10.01
CA GLN A 72 -32.41 -29.76 10.47
C GLN A 72 -32.30 -29.73 12.00
N SER A 73 -31.20 -30.26 12.53
CA SER A 73 -30.94 -30.24 13.97
C SER A 73 -30.89 -28.79 14.51
N PRO A 74 -31.22 -28.57 15.80
CA PRO A 74 -31.11 -27.24 16.41
C PRO A 74 -29.71 -26.62 16.32
N GLU A 75 -28.67 -27.45 16.26
CA GLU A 75 -27.28 -27.00 16.13
C GLU A 75 -27.00 -26.39 14.75
N VAL A 76 -27.49 -27.02 13.67
CA VAL A 76 -27.37 -26.50 12.29
C VAL A 76 -28.16 -25.20 12.15
N GLN A 77 -29.38 -25.15 12.68
CA GLN A 77 -30.20 -23.93 12.67
C GLN A 77 -29.49 -22.77 13.38
N ARG A 78 -28.87 -23.04 14.53
CA ARG A 78 -28.09 -22.06 15.28
C ARG A 78 -26.85 -21.62 14.50
N ALA A 79 -26.10 -22.55 13.91
CA ALA A 79 -24.92 -22.24 13.12
C ALA A 79 -25.26 -21.34 11.92
N ALA A 80 -26.30 -21.68 11.16
CA ALA A 80 -26.78 -20.88 10.04
C ALA A 80 -27.25 -19.48 10.47
N ALA A 81 -27.92 -19.36 11.62
CA ALA A 81 -28.30 -18.06 12.17
C ALA A 81 -27.09 -17.20 12.55
N LEU A 82 -26.09 -17.78 13.22
CA LEU A 82 -24.86 -17.07 13.61
C LEU A 82 -24.05 -16.62 12.38
N LYS A 83 -23.94 -17.47 11.35
CA LYS A 83 -23.27 -17.10 10.08
C LYS A 83 -23.98 -15.92 9.40
N ARG A 84 -25.31 -15.91 9.33
CA ARG A 84 -26.06 -14.77 8.81
C ARG A 84 -25.82 -13.49 9.61
N VAL A 85 -25.79 -13.57 10.95
CA VAL A 85 -25.44 -12.40 11.79
C VAL A 85 -24.04 -11.89 11.48
N GLN A 86 -23.06 -12.79 11.34
CA GLN A 86 -21.69 -12.45 11.01
C GLN A 86 -21.59 -11.78 9.63
N LEU A 87 -22.27 -12.32 8.62
CA LEU A 87 -22.30 -11.78 7.27
C LEU A 87 -23.02 -10.42 7.19
N TRP A 88 -24.10 -10.21 7.94
CA TRP A 88 -24.78 -8.91 8.02
C TRP A 88 -23.92 -7.84 8.68
N GLU A 89 -23.21 -8.20 9.74
CA GLU A 89 -22.27 -7.28 10.40
C GLU A 89 -21.08 -6.97 9.49
N TYR A 90 -20.54 -7.97 8.78
CA TYR A 90 -19.50 -7.74 7.78
C TYR A 90 -19.99 -6.80 6.67
N LEU A 91 -21.19 -7.04 6.12
CA LEU A 91 -21.78 -6.16 5.12
C LEU A 91 -21.94 -4.73 5.64
N ARG A 92 -22.37 -4.56 6.90
CA ARG A 92 -22.45 -3.24 7.53
C ARG A 92 -21.10 -2.55 7.57
N GLU A 93 -20.03 -3.24 7.97
CA GLU A 93 -18.68 -2.68 7.96
C GLU A 93 -18.23 -2.28 6.54
N GLN A 94 -18.49 -3.11 5.54
CA GLN A 94 -18.18 -2.82 4.13
C GLN A 94 -18.97 -1.63 3.59
N THR A 95 -20.24 -1.47 3.97
CA THR A 95 -21.05 -0.33 3.51
C THR A 95 -20.49 1.02 3.96
N GLU A 96 -19.84 1.10 5.13
CA GLU A 96 -19.17 2.33 5.57
C GLU A 96 -17.99 2.69 4.64
N ILE A 97 -17.22 1.70 4.20
CA ILE A 97 -16.07 1.87 3.29
C ILE A 97 -16.56 2.29 1.89
N HIS A 98 -17.54 1.58 1.34
CA HIS A 98 -18.10 1.93 0.04
C HIS A 98 -18.80 3.30 0.05
N GLN A 99 -19.48 3.66 1.14
CA GLN A 99 -20.05 4.99 1.30
C GLN A 99 -18.95 6.07 1.37
N ALA A 100 -17.80 5.80 2.00
CA ALA A 100 -16.67 6.73 2.01
C ALA A 100 -16.17 7.01 0.59
N ARG A 101 -15.91 5.94 -0.19
CA ARG A 101 -15.45 6.03 -1.58
C ARG A 101 -16.44 6.80 -2.46
N ALA A 102 -17.73 6.47 -2.38
CA ALA A 102 -18.77 7.16 -3.14
C ALA A 102 -18.88 8.66 -2.78
N VAL A 103 -18.63 9.03 -1.52
CA VAL A 103 -18.56 10.44 -1.12
C VAL A 103 -17.36 11.13 -1.75
N ASP A 104 -16.19 10.50 -1.76
CA ASP A 104 -14.98 11.06 -2.39
C ASP A 104 -15.13 11.21 -3.91
N ASP A 105 -15.75 10.23 -4.57
CA ASP A 105 -16.09 10.31 -6.01
C ASP A 105 -17.04 11.47 -6.29
N ALA A 106 -18.10 11.60 -5.50
CA ALA A 106 -19.05 12.71 -5.63
C ALA A 106 -18.37 14.07 -5.41
N ARG A 107 -17.46 14.17 -4.42
CA ARG A 107 -16.70 15.39 -4.15
C ARG A 107 -15.75 15.72 -5.30
N SER A 108 -15.10 14.72 -5.90
CA SER A 108 -14.22 14.87 -7.06
C SER A 108 -14.99 15.31 -8.30
N ALA A 109 -16.23 14.86 -8.45
CA ALA A 109 -17.17 15.33 -9.48
C ALA A 109 -17.77 16.73 -9.20
N GLY A 110 -17.36 17.39 -8.12
CA GLY A 110 -17.79 18.75 -7.79
C GLY A 110 -19.06 18.86 -6.94
N ALA A 111 -19.62 17.75 -6.45
CA ALA A 111 -20.82 17.78 -5.61
C ALA A 111 -20.56 18.57 -4.32
N GLN A 112 -21.46 19.49 -3.99
CA GLN A 112 -21.36 20.30 -2.78
C GLN A 112 -21.90 19.56 -1.55
N TRP A 113 -21.41 19.93 -0.35
CA TRP A 113 -21.87 19.33 0.91
C TRP A 113 -23.38 19.46 1.15
N ILE A 114 -24.01 20.50 0.59
CA ILE A 114 -25.46 20.69 0.66
C ILE A 114 -26.24 19.63 -0.16
N GLN A 115 -25.67 19.16 -1.26
CA GLN A 115 -26.23 18.08 -2.09
C GLN A 115 -25.98 16.71 -1.45
N LEU A 116 -24.83 16.55 -0.77
CA LEU A 116 -24.48 15.31 -0.08
C LEU A 116 -25.24 15.10 1.24
N ALA A 117 -25.63 16.17 1.93
CA ALA A 117 -26.35 16.08 3.21
C ALA A 117 -27.60 15.15 3.16
N PRO A 118 -28.55 15.33 2.23
CA PRO A 118 -29.70 14.41 2.12
C PRO A 118 -29.29 12.99 1.72
N ALA A 119 -28.35 12.83 0.78
CA ALA A 119 -27.87 11.51 0.34
C ALA A 119 -27.17 10.72 1.47
N MET A 120 -26.52 11.44 2.39
CA MET A 120 -25.88 10.87 3.58
C MET A 120 -26.82 10.76 4.78
N ALA A 121 -28.11 11.06 4.61
CA ALA A 121 -29.13 11.07 5.67
C ALA A 121 -28.76 11.95 6.88
N VAL A 122 -28.26 13.16 6.62
CA VAL A 122 -27.94 14.15 7.66
C VAL A 122 -28.59 15.50 7.36
N ALA A 123 -28.96 16.23 8.41
CA ALA A 123 -29.76 17.44 8.28
C ALA A 123 -28.98 18.67 7.78
N ALA A 124 -27.65 18.67 7.84
CA ALA A 124 -26.83 19.86 7.55
C ALA A 124 -25.55 19.54 6.77
N PRO A 125 -25.05 20.47 5.94
CA PRO A 125 -23.78 20.31 5.22
C PRO A 125 -22.57 20.05 6.13
N SER A 126 -22.52 20.71 7.30
CA SER A 126 -21.46 20.49 8.29
C SER A 126 -21.51 19.09 8.90
N ALA A 127 -22.71 18.54 9.09
CA ALA A 127 -22.90 17.16 9.54
C ALA A 127 -22.46 16.16 8.46
N ALA A 128 -22.68 16.47 7.18
CA ALA A 128 -22.21 15.67 6.04
C ALA A 128 -20.69 15.62 6.00
N TYR A 129 -20.03 16.77 6.11
CA TYR A 129 -18.57 16.86 6.22
C TYR A 129 -18.03 16.02 7.40
N ASN A 130 -18.61 16.17 8.59
CA ASN A 130 -18.18 15.42 9.77
C ASN A 130 -18.46 13.90 9.66
N LYS A 131 -19.55 13.51 8.99
CA LYS A 131 -19.85 12.09 8.70
C LYS A 131 -18.84 11.54 7.68
N ALA A 132 -18.57 12.26 6.59
CA ALA A 132 -17.58 11.88 5.59
C ALA A 132 -16.20 11.67 6.21
N LYS A 133 -15.75 12.60 7.06
CA LYS A 133 -14.49 12.43 7.79
C LYS A 133 -14.49 11.24 8.74
N ARG A 134 -15.63 10.88 9.36
CA ARG A 134 -15.71 9.65 10.17
C ARG A 134 -15.65 8.37 9.33
N LEU A 135 -16.29 8.36 8.16
CA LEU A 135 -16.25 7.25 7.20
C LEU A 135 -14.83 7.06 6.64
N LYS A 136 -14.14 8.15 6.28
CA LYS A 136 -12.74 8.08 5.81
C LYS A 136 -11.78 7.45 6.84
N ALA A 137 -12.05 7.60 8.14
CA ALA A 137 -11.27 6.91 9.17
C ALA A 137 -11.38 5.38 9.08
N VAL A 138 -12.52 4.88 8.63
CA VAL A 138 -12.81 3.45 8.46
C VAL A 138 -12.00 2.89 7.31
N GLU A 139 -12.03 3.58 6.16
CA GLU A 139 -11.25 3.25 4.95
C GLU A 139 -9.73 3.27 5.21
N LEU A 140 -9.21 4.33 5.84
CA LEU A 140 -7.78 4.45 6.16
C LEU A 140 -7.25 3.38 7.12
N THR A 141 -8.13 2.71 7.86
CA THR A 141 -7.75 1.58 8.74
C THR A 141 -7.73 0.25 7.98
N ASP A 142 -8.43 0.15 6.85
CA ASP A 142 -8.59 -1.09 6.07
C ASP A 142 -7.49 -1.26 5.00
N GLU A 143 -7.10 -0.17 4.32
CA GLU A 143 -6.12 -0.22 3.21
C GLU A 143 -4.67 -0.50 3.64
N THR A 144 -4.39 -0.54 4.95
CA THR A 144 -3.05 -0.84 5.48
C THR A 144 -3.15 -1.86 6.61
N PRO A 145 -2.92 -3.17 6.33
CA PRO A 145 -2.96 -4.24 7.34
C PRO A 145 -2.01 -4.02 8.54
N ARG A 146 -1.03 -3.11 8.41
CA ARG A 146 -0.08 -2.69 9.46
C ARG A 146 -0.34 -1.30 10.04
N ALA A 147 -1.37 -0.58 9.59
CA ALA A 147 -1.65 0.75 10.13
C ALA A 147 -2.31 0.68 11.50
N SER A 148 -1.79 1.48 12.42
CA SER A 148 -2.43 1.79 13.70
C SER A 148 -3.88 2.24 13.47
N HIS A 149 -4.85 1.57 14.10
CA HIS A 149 -6.27 1.91 14.03
C HIS A 149 -6.50 3.43 14.12
N VAL A 150 -7.01 4.04 13.05
CA VAL A 150 -7.26 5.49 13.02
C VAL A 150 -8.53 5.76 13.84
N ARG A 151 -8.46 6.69 14.79
CA ARG A 151 -9.65 7.09 15.55
C ARG A 151 -10.68 7.70 14.58
N ARG A 152 -11.96 7.37 14.76
CA ARG A 152 -13.09 7.94 13.99
C ARG A 152 -13.37 9.41 14.38
N THR A 153 -12.36 10.27 14.36
CA THR A 153 -12.48 11.72 14.56
C THR A 153 -11.88 12.47 13.36
N PRO A 154 -12.49 13.60 12.93
CA PRO A 154 -11.99 14.34 11.77
C PRO A 154 -10.52 14.76 11.87
N GLU A 155 -10.06 15.14 13.06
CA GLU A 155 -8.67 15.52 13.32
C GLU A 155 -7.70 14.35 13.16
N ALA A 156 -8.08 13.16 13.63
CA ALA A 156 -7.25 11.96 13.48
C ALA A 156 -7.13 11.54 12.02
N VAL A 157 -8.20 11.70 11.24
CA VAL A 157 -8.20 11.46 9.79
C VAL A 157 -7.32 12.46 9.06
N LEU A 158 -7.44 13.76 9.33
CA LEU A 158 -6.57 14.78 8.71
C LEU A 158 -5.09 14.51 9.01
N LYS A 159 -4.76 14.04 10.23
CA LYS A 159 -3.39 13.67 10.58
C LYS A 159 -2.91 12.43 9.81
N ALA A 160 -3.76 11.43 9.65
CA ALA A 160 -3.44 10.22 8.89
C ALA A 160 -3.27 10.52 7.39
N GLU A 161 -4.17 11.31 6.80
CA GLU A 161 -4.09 11.79 5.41
C GLU A 161 -2.77 12.55 5.17
N ARG A 162 -2.39 13.45 6.09
CA ARG A 162 -1.11 14.19 6.00
C ARG A 162 0.11 13.25 6.05
N ARG A 163 0.08 12.24 6.92
CA ARG A 163 1.18 11.27 7.01
C ARG A 163 1.32 10.50 5.70
N LEU A 164 0.22 9.97 5.18
CA LEU A 164 0.21 9.23 3.91
C LEU A 164 0.70 10.11 2.75
N ALA A 165 0.24 11.37 2.69
CA ALA A 165 0.67 12.32 1.67
C ALA A 165 2.18 12.62 1.75
N LEU A 166 2.74 12.72 2.96
CA LEU A 166 4.17 12.91 3.18
C LEU A 166 4.98 11.66 2.76
N GLU A 167 4.50 10.46 3.10
CA GLU A 167 5.11 9.19 2.70
C GLU A 167 5.12 9.04 1.18
N GLN A 168 3.98 9.25 0.51
CA GLN A 168 3.89 9.23 -0.95
C GLN A 168 4.77 10.31 -1.61
N ALA A 169 4.85 11.51 -1.02
CA ALA A 169 5.73 12.54 -1.53
C ALA A 169 7.22 12.22 -1.32
N ALA A 170 7.57 11.50 -0.25
CA ALA A 170 8.92 10.99 -0.05
C ALA A 170 9.26 9.89 -1.06
N GLU A 171 8.33 8.96 -1.30
CA GLU A 171 8.49 7.88 -2.27
C GLU A 171 8.65 8.42 -3.70
N ARG A 172 7.81 9.38 -4.12
CA ARG A 172 7.97 10.04 -5.43
C ARG A 172 9.32 10.74 -5.56
N ARG A 173 9.76 11.48 -4.52
CA ARG A 173 11.08 12.12 -4.53
C ARG A 173 12.22 11.10 -4.64
N ALA A 174 12.10 9.97 -3.96
CA ALA A 174 13.07 8.88 -4.05
C ALA A 174 13.12 8.26 -5.45
N GLN A 175 11.96 8.02 -6.06
CA GLN A 175 11.85 7.52 -7.44
C GLN A 175 12.44 8.50 -8.46
N GLU A 176 12.11 9.79 -8.36
CA GLU A 176 12.70 10.83 -9.22
C GLU A 176 14.22 10.93 -9.05
N ALA A 177 14.72 10.84 -7.82
CA ALA A 177 16.15 10.83 -7.55
C ALA A 177 16.83 9.57 -8.10
N ALA A 178 16.19 8.40 -8.04
CA ALA A 178 16.70 7.17 -8.64
C ALA A 178 16.72 7.25 -10.17
N GLN A 179 15.69 7.85 -10.79
CA GLN A 179 15.63 8.04 -12.23
C GLN A 179 16.74 8.99 -12.73
N ARG A 180 16.92 10.15 -12.08
CA ARG A 180 18.01 11.07 -12.40
C ARG A 180 19.38 10.42 -12.26
N ARG A 181 19.56 9.58 -11.24
CA ARG A 181 20.79 8.79 -11.06
C ARG A 181 21.00 7.81 -12.21
N HIS A 182 19.95 7.10 -12.59
CA HIS A 182 20.00 6.15 -13.70
C HIS A 182 20.38 6.80 -15.04
N GLU A 183 19.84 7.99 -15.33
CA GLU A 183 20.18 8.78 -16.53
C GLU A 183 21.67 9.11 -16.65
N LEU A 184 22.37 9.29 -15.52
CA LEU A 184 23.82 9.52 -15.48
C LEU A 184 24.63 8.20 -15.49
N LEU A 185 24.11 7.15 -14.87
CA LEU A 185 24.74 5.82 -14.79
C LEU A 185 24.89 5.15 -16.14
N VAL A 186 23.84 5.16 -16.97
CA VAL A 186 23.82 4.48 -18.27
C VAL A 186 24.96 4.92 -19.19
N PRO A 187 25.17 6.22 -19.49
CA PRO A 187 26.24 6.62 -20.39
C PRO A 187 27.64 6.33 -19.83
N VAL A 188 27.81 6.40 -18.51
CA VAL A 188 29.09 6.08 -17.86
C VAL A 188 29.41 4.59 -17.92
N ALA A 189 28.44 3.73 -17.61
CA ALA A 189 28.57 2.29 -17.73
C ALA A 189 28.81 1.86 -19.19
N THR A 190 28.12 2.50 -20.15
CA THR A 190 28.33 2.26 -21.59
C THR A 190 29.78 2.57 -21.99
N ARG A 191 30.29 3.76 -21.63
CA ARG A 191 31.67 4.17 -21.95
C ARG A 191 32.72 3.28 -21.30
N LEU A 192 32.47 2.81 -20.07
CA LEU A 192 33.37 1.89 -19.39
C LEU A 192 33.45 0.54 -20.13
N LEU A 193 32.30 -0.01 -20.57
CA LEU A 193 32.25 -1.24 -21.36
C LEU A 193 32.90 -1.09 -22.74
N GLU A 194 32.71 0.05 -23.42
CA GLU A 194 33.37 0.34 -24.70
C GLU A 194 34.90 0.32 -24.58
N GLN A 195 35.44 0.64 -23.39
CA GLN A 195 36.88 0.62 -23.12
C GLN A 195 37.37 -0.66 -22.44
N ARG A 196 36.54 -1.71 -22.31
CA ARG A 196 36.88 -2.93 -21.56
C ARG A 196 38.20 -3.57 -21.96
N GLU A 197 38.51 -3.60 -23.26
CA GLU A 197 39.75 -4.22 -23.78
C GLU A 197 41.01 -3.39 -23.47
N ALA A 198 40.82 -2.11 -23.16
CA ALA A 198 41.89 -1.19 -22.76
C ALA A 198 42.04 -1.09 -21.23
N LEU A 199 41.33 -1.93 -20.47
CA LEU A 199 41.48 -2.09 -19.02
C LEU A 199 42.29 -3.34 -18.72
N LEU A 200 43.22 -3.22 -17.77
CA LEU A 200 43.81 -4.37 -17.10
C LEU A 200 42.73 -5.01 -16.21
N ARG A 201 42.42 -6.29 -16.45
CA ARG A 201 41.33 -6.99 -15.79
C ARG A 201 41.86 -8.27 -15.13
N ASP A 202 41.29 -8.59 -13.98
CA ASP A 202 41.39 -9.89 -13.33
C ASP A 202 40.00 -10.56 -13.37
N ASP A 203 39.92 -11.81 -12.87
CA ASP A 203 38.68 -12.59 -12.91
C ASP A 203 37.50 -11.87 -12.24
N ASP A 204 37.75 -11.11 -11.17
CA ASP A 204 36.73 -10.31 -10.47
C ASP A 204 36.25 -9.14 -11.34
N ALA A 205 37.16 -8.38 -11.94
CA ALA A 205 36.82 -7.25 -12.81
C ALA A 205 36.09 -7.71 -14.08
N ASP A 206 36.51 -8.83 -14.68
CA ASP A 206 35.84 -9.41 -15.85
C ASP A 206 34.41 -9.83 -15.51
N TYR A 207 34.22 -10.55 -14.40
CA TYR A 207 32.89 -10.98 -13.96
C TYR A 207 31.91 -9.81 -13.83
N TRP A 208 32.30 -8.72 -13.15
CA TRP A 208 31.40 -7.60 -12.94
C TRP A 208 31.12 -6.79 -14.22
N LEU A 209 32.10 -6.69 -15.12
CA LEU A 209 31.88 -6.04 -16.43
C LEU A 209 30.91 -6.85 -17.30
N GLU A 210 30.96 -8.18 -17.26
CA GLU A 210 29.99 -9.04 -17.94
C GLU A 210 28.56 -8.84 -17.37
N GLU A 211 28.40 -8.75 -16.05
CA GLU A 211 27.10 -8.49 -15.42
C GLU A 211 26.53 -7.11 -15.82
N ILE A 212 27.39 -6.09 -15.99
CA ILE A 212 26.97 -4.79 -16.52
C ILE A 212 26.53 -4.93 -17.98
N GLU A 213 27.28 -5.63 -18.83
CA GLU A 213 26.95 -5.86 -20.24
C GLU A 213 25.59 -6.55 -20.41
N VAL A 214 25.26 -7.49 -19.51
CA VAL A 214 23.98 -8.20 -19.51
C VAL A 214 22.81 -7.29 -19.13
N VAL A 215 22.98 -6.43 -18.12
CA VAL A 215 21.87 -5.62 -17.58
C VAL A 215 21.66 -4.31 -18.34
N LEU A 216 22.72 -3.70 -18.86
CA LEU A 216 22.69 -2.37 -19.46
C LEU A 216 21.66 -2.21 -20.61
N PRO A 217 21.51 -3.15 -21.57
CA PRO A 217 20.55 -3.02 -22.67
C PRO A 217 19.08 -3.07 -22.23
N HIS A 218 18.82 -3.61 -21.04
CA HIS A 218 17.46 -3.88 -20.54
C HIS A 218 17.13 -3.09 -19.28
N CYS A 219 17.93 -2.09 -18.91
CA CYS A 219 17.79 -1.38 -17.66
C CYS A 219 16.59 -0.40 -17.68
N GLN A 220 15.38 -0.92 -17.54
CA GLN A 220 14.13 -0.15 -17.63
C GLN A 220 13.27 -0.25 -16.37
N THR A 221 13.46 -1.29 -15.56
CA THR A 221 12.72 -1.48 -14.31
C THR A 221 13.52 -0.96 -13.10
N PRO A 222 12.84 -0.54 -12.01
CA PRO A 222 13.53 -0.07 -10.79
C PRO A 222 14.54 -1.08 -10.24
N LEU A 223 14.22 -2.37 -10.30
CA LEU A 223 15.13 -3.44 -9.86
C LEU A 223 16.40 -3.49 -10.72
N GLN A 224 16.26 -3.37 -12.04
CA GLN A 224 17.42 -3.34 -12.94
C GLN A 224 18.27 -2.09 -12.75
N MET A 225 17.66 -0.94 -12.47
CA MET A 225 18.38 0.32 -12.19
C MET A 225 19.27 0.20 -10.95
N VAL A 226 18.73 -0.41 -9.87
CA VAL A 226 19.51 -0.69 -8.64
C VAL A 226 20.61 -1.71 -8.92
N SER A 227 20.32 -2.77 -9.67
CA SER A 227 21.33 -3.77 -10.04
C SER A 227 22.49 -3.18 -10.84
N LEU A 228 22.21 -2.31 -11.82
CA LEU A 228 23.24 -1.65 -12.62
C LEU A 228 24.18 -0.80 -11.76
N ASN A 229 23.64 -0.02 -10.83
CA ASN A 229 24.45 0.76 -9.89
C ASN A 229 25.37 -0.15 -9.05
N ARG A 230 24.82 -1.23 -8.51
CA ARG A 230 25.57 -2.19 -7.69
C ARG A 230 26.68 -2.88 -8.48
N TYR A 231 26.42 -3.29 -9.72
CA TYR A 231 27.42 -3.95 -10.56
C TYR A 231 28.52 -2.98 -11.00
N LEU A 232 28.17 -1.73 -11.34
CA LEU A 232 29.16 -0.69 -11.61
C LEU A 232 30.06 -0.44 -10.41
N ASP A 233 29.50 -0.29 -9.20
CA ASP A 233 30.28 -0.13 -7.97
C ASP A 233 31.18 -1.33 -7.69
N ALA A 234 30.69 -2.56 -7.91
CA ALA A 234 31.51 -3.76 -7.75
C ALA A 234 32.66 -3.85 -8.75
N ALA A 235 32.42 -3.51 -10.03
CA ALA A 235 33.46 -3.43 -11.06
C ALA A 235 34.53 -2.39 -10.70
N LEU A 236 34.13 -1.20 -10.25
CA LEU A 236 35.07 -0.14 -9.85
C LEU A 236 35.90 -0.53 -8.64
N ARG A 237 35.30 -1.22 -7.65
CA ARG A 237 36.05 -1.76 -6.50
C ARG A 237 37.06 -2.83 -6.92
N ALA A 238 36.70 -3.73 -7.83
CA ALA A 238 37.62 -4.73 -8.37
C ALA A 238 38.80 -4.07 -9.10
N LEU A 239 38.53 -3.13 -10.02
CA LEU A 239 39.56 -2.39 -10.76
C LEU A 239 40.47 -1.58 -9.83
N THR A 240 39.91 -0.91 -8.81
CA THR A 240 40.69 -0.14 -7.83
C THR A 240 41.60 -1.04 -6.99
N LYS A 241 41.09 -2.21 -6.58
CA LYS A 241 41.87 -3.20 -5.83
C LYS A 241 43.01 -3.76 -6.67
N LEU A 242 42.77 -4.04 -7.95
CA LEU A 242 43.78 -4.51 -8.89
C LEU A 242 44.89 -3.46 -9.11
N GLN A 243 44.52 -2.18 -9.22
CA GLN A 243 45.45 -1.06 -9.31
C GLN A 243 46.37 -0.98 -8.08
N GLN A 244 45.79 -1.14 -6.89
CA GLN A 244 46.54 -1.14 -5.62
C GLN A 244 47.50 -2.34 -5.54
N ALA A 245 47.06 -3.53 -5.94
CA ALA A 245 47.86 -4.76 -5.86
C ALA A 245 49.05 -4.76 -6.85
N THR A 246 48.87 -4.19 -8.03
CA THR A 246 49.88 -4.20 -9.10
C THR A 246 50.79 -2.97 -9.12
N ALA A 247 50.43 -1.91 -8.38
CA ALA A 247 51.08 -0.60 -8.41
C ALA A 247 51.25 -0.01 -9.83
N ARG A 248 50.36 -0.40 -10.76
CA ARG A 248 50.34 0.04 -12.16
C ARG A 248 48.96 0.59 -12.50
N SER A 249 48.91 1.51 -13.46
CA SER A 249 47.64 2.00 -14.00
C SER A 249 46.84 0.85 -14.59
N VAL A 250 45.57 0.75 -14.20
CA VAL A 250 44.62 -0.23 -14.75
C VAL A 250 44.06 0.23 -16.09
N ALA A 251 44.00 1.53 -16.34
CA ALA A 251 43.72 2.08 -17.66
C ALA A 251 44.99 2.10 -18.52
N LEU A 252 44.98 1.37 -19.63
CA LEU A 252 46.11 1.26 -20.56
C LEU A 252 46.12 2.37 -21.61
N THR A 253 44.98 3.02 -21.83
CA THR A 253 44.82 4.14 -22.75
C THR A 253 44.23 5.35 -22.03
N GLU A 254 44.41 6.52 -22.63
CA GLU A 254 43.83 7.76 -22.13
C GLU A 254 42.28 7.72 -22.13
N ALA A 255 41.68 7.08 -23.14
CA ALA A 255 40.23 6.92 -23.22
C ALA A 255 39.68 6.02 -22.10
N ALA A 256 40.38 4.92 -21.79
CA ALA A 256 40.03 4.05 -20.68
C ALA A 256 40.18 4.76 -19.32
N ARG A 257 41.19 5.63 -19.19
CA ARG A 257 41.42 6.45 -18.00
C ARG A 257 40.26 7.42 -17.78
N LEU A 258 39.86 8.16 -18.82
CA LEU A 258 38.73 9.08 -18.74
C LEU A 258 37.40 8.36 -18.43
N ALA A 259 37.18 7.16 -18.96
CA ALA A 259 36.00 6.37 -18.65
C ALA A 259 35.97 5.88 -17.19
N LEU A 260 37.12 5.43 -16.67
CA LEU A 260 37.28 5.02 -15.28
C LEU A 260 37.13 6.20 -14.32
N ASP A 261 37.78 7.34 -14.61
CA ASP A 261 37.71 8.55 -13.80
C ASP A 261 36.26 9.05 -13.71
N ALA A 262 35.53 9.12 -14.84
CA ALA A 262 34.13 9.52 -14.84
C ALA A 262 33.22 8.57 -14.04
N ALA A 263 33.52 7.26 -14.05
CA ALA A 263 32.78 6.27 -13.27
C ALA A 263 33.07 6.37 -11.77
N LEU A 264 34.31 6.66 -11.40
CA LEU A 264 34.70 6.92 -10.01
C LEU A 264 34.10 8.24 -9.50
N GLU A 265 34.16 9.32 -10.27
CA GLU A 265 33.55 10.61 -9.90
C GLU A 265 32.04 10.47 -9.68
N LEU A 266 31.36 9.73 -10.57
CA LEU A 266 29.93 9.47 -10.44
C LEU A 266 29.60 8.70 -9.15
N GLN A 267 30.44 7.75 -8.71
CA GLN A 267 30.25 7.01 -7.46
C GLN A 267 30.62 7.83 -6.22
N HIS A 268 31.68 8.63 -6.26
CA HIS A 268 32.06 9.49 -5.13
C HIS A 268 31.01 10.58 -4.88
N GLY A 269 30.48 11.20 -5.94
CA GLY A 269 29.37 12.15 -5.83
C GLY A 269 28.07 11.53 -5.30
N GLN A 270 27.91 10.20 -5.38
CA GLN A 270 26.76 9.48 -4.81
C GLN A 270 26.89 9.33 -3.28
N ILE A 271 28.08 9.00 -2.78
CA ILE A 271 28.35 8.83 -1.35
C ILE A 271 28.07 10.14 -0.59
N GLU A 272 28.53 11.27 -1.12
CA GLU A 272 28.29 12.60 -0.52
C GLU A 272 26.81 13.02 -0.57
N SER A 273 26.07 12.59 -1.59
CA SER A 273 24.64 12.90 -1.74
C SER A 273 23.75 12.10 -0.78
N ASP A 274 24.11 10.84 -0.49
CA ASP A 274 23.36 9.98 0.41
C ASP A 274 23.66 10.31 1.90
N GLU A 275 24.85 10.83 2.24
CA GLU A 275 25.19 11.30 3.61
C GLU A 275 24.50 12.62 4.02
N VAL A 276 24.21 13.50 3.06
CA VAL A 276 23.48 14.76 3.30
C VAL A 276 21.96 14.55 3.35
N GLY A 277 21.49 13.35 2.95
CA GLY A 277 20.07 12.99 2.85
C GLY A 277 19.47 12.24 4.06
N THR A 278 20.27 11.87 5.07
CA THR A 278 19.83 11.27 6.36
C THR A 278 19.63 12.29 7.46
#